data_AF-A0A7G1IFY7-F1
#
_entry.id   AF-A0A7G1IFY7-F1
#
_cell.length_a   1.000
_cell.length_b   1.000
_cell.length_c   1.000
_cell.angle_alpha   90.00
_cell.angle_beta   90.00
_cell.angle_gamma   90.00
#
_symmetry.space_group_name_H-M   'P 1'
#
loop_
_entity.id
_entity.type
_entity.pdbx_description
1 polymer ?
#
loop_
_entity_poly.entity_id
_entity_poly.type
_entity_poly.pdbx_seq_one_letter_code
_entity_poly.pdbx_strand_id
1 'polypeptide(L)'
;MATCTARTRSPIAQLRAAYEKAYDAEPFIHLLPEGQLPRTGAVIGSNAAHIAVAVDEDAQTLVALAAIDNLVKGTAGAAIQSMNLALGWPETDGLSVVGVAP
;
A
#
# COMPACT_ATOMS: atom_id res chain seq x y z
N MET A 1 -7.46 2.38 -7.65
CA MET A 1 -6.41 1.43 -8.10
C MET A 1 -5.40 2.24 -8.89
N ALA A 2 -4.13 2.20 -8.49
CA ALA A 2 -3.03 2.79 -9.24
C ALA A 2 -2.15 1.69 -9.82
N THR A 3 -1.80 1.83 -11.09
CA THR A 3 -0.79 1.00 -11.78
C THR A 3 0.37 1.91 -12.13
N CYS A 4 1.53 1.66 -11.53
CA CYS A 4 2.74 2.45 -11.70
C CYS A 4 3.81 1.58 -12.36
N THR A 5 4.47 2.10 -13.39
CA THR A 5 5.51 1.37 -14.12
C THR A 5 6.80 2.16 -14.23
N ALA A 6 7.92 1.45 -14.24
CA ALA A 6 9.24 2.02 -14.49
C ALA A 6 10.14 0.98 -15.16
N ARG A 7 11.06 1.40 -16.03
CA ARG A 7 12.06 0.48 -16.59
C ARG A 7 13.00 0.02 -15.48
N THR A 8 13.32 -1.27 -15.46
CA THR A 8 14.22 -1.86 -14.47
C THR A 8 15.07 -2.97 -15.10
N ARG A 9 16.27 -3.15 -14.56
CA ARG A 9 17.11 -4.35 -14.75
C ARG A 9 17.41 -5.04 -13.42
N SER A 10 16.86 -4.53 -12.32
CA SER A 10 17.04 -5.09 -10.99
C SER A 10 16.21 -6.37 -10.85
N PRO A 11 16.74 -7.43 -10.23
CA PRO A 11 15.98 -8.64 -9.93
C PRO A 11 14.75 -8.34 -9.05
N ILE A 12 13.65 -9.05 -9.26
CA ILE A 12 12.42 -8.89 -8.46
C ILE A 12 12.68 -9.04 -6.95
N ALA A 13 13.55 -9.97 -6.54
CA ALA A 13 13.90 -10.17 -5.13
C ALA A 13 14.50 -8.90 -4.49
N GLN A 14 15.34 -8.16 -5.22
CA GLN A 14 15.90 -6.90 -4.72
C GLN A 14 14.83 -5.81 -4.59
N LEU A 15 13.90 -5.74 -5.54
CA LEU A 15 12.79 -4.79 -5.49
C LEU A 15 11.85 -5.12 -4.33
N ARG A 16 11.48 -6.40 -4.14
CA ARG A 16 10.67 -6.83 -3.01
C ARG A 16 11.31 -6.50 -1.67
N ALA A 17 12.61 -6.80 -1.49
CA ALA A 17 13.34 -6.46 -0.27
C ALA A 17 13.33 -4.95 0.01
N ALA A 18 13.33 -4.09 -1.01
CA ALA A 18 13.20 -2.65 -0.83
C ALA A 18 11.80 -2.23 -0.33
N TYR A 19 10.74 -2.86 -0.82
CA TYR A 19 9.37 -2.63 -0.34
C TYR A 19 9.16 -3.19 1.07
N GLU A 20 9.70 -4.36 1.38
CA GLU A 20 9.68 -4.94 2.73
C GLU A 20 10.39 -4.01 3.72
N LYS A 21 11.61 -3.58 3.40
CA LYS A 21 12.34 -2.60 4.22
C LYS A 21 11.58 -1.29 4.43
N ALA A 22 10.83 -0.85 3.43
CA ALA A 22 10.09 0.42 3.50
C ALA A 22 8.82 0.32 4.35
N TYR A 23 8.20 -0.86 4.41
CA TYR A 23 6.82 -1.01 4.90
C TYR A 23 6.63 -2.06 5.99
N ASP A 24 7.66 -2.80 6.43
CA ASP A 24 7.53 -3.85 7.45
C ASP A 24 7.00 -3.33 8.81
N ALA A 25 7.36 -2.10 9.16
CA ALA A 25 6.94 -1.41 10.37
C ALA A 25 5.76 -0.45 10.15
N GLU A 26 5.20 -0.39 8.94
CA GLU A 26 4.15 0.57 8.59
C GLU A 26 2.75 -0.06 8.78
N PRO A 27 1.97 0.32 9.81
CA PRO A 27 0.74 -0.37 10.17
C PRO A 27 -0.35 -0.27 9.09
N PHE A 28 -0.30 0.78 8.27
CA PHE A 28 -1.29 1.05 7.23
C PHE A 28 -0.88 0.52 5.86
N ILE A 29 0.34 0.01 5.67
CA ILE A 29 0.82 -0.44 4.37
C ILE A 29 1.00 -1.95 4.41
N HIS A 30 0.27 -2.67 3.57
CA HIS A 30 0.39 -4.11 3.45
C HIS A 30 1.00 -4.47 2.10
N LEU A 31 2.28 -4.84 2.12
CA LEU A 31 2.90 -5.51 0.99
C LEU A 31 2.34 -6.93 0.90
N LEU A 32 1.58 -7.21 -0.15
CA LEU A 32 0.93 -8.49 -0.32
C LEU A 32 1.95 -9.62 -0.55
N PRO A 33 1.61 -10.85 -0.11
CA PRO A 33 2.39 -12.04 -0.44
C PRO A 33 2.56 -12.20 -1.95
N GLU A 34 3.61 -12.89 -2.36
CA GLU A 34 3.85 -13.18 -3.78
C GLU A 34 2.65 -13.91 -4.42
N GLY A 35 2.34 -13.55 -5.66
CA GLY A 35 1.18 -14.08 -6.40
C GLY A 35 -0.16 -13.45 -6.06
N GLN A 36 -0.25 -12.63 -5.00
CA GLN A 36 -1.47 -11.89 -4.67
C GLN A 36 -1.45 -10.48 -5.28
N LEU A 37 -2.61 -10.02 -5.74
CA LEU A 37 -2.79 -8.69 -6.32
C LEU A 37 -3.78 -7.88 -5.50
N PRO A 38 -3.56 -6.56 -5.35
CA PRO A 38 -4.46 -5.71 -4.60
C PRO A 38 -5.82 -5.62 -5.27
N ARG A 39 -6.87 -5.47 -4.46
CA ARG A 39 -8.26 -5.23 -4.89
C ARG A 39 -8.81 -4.07 -4.10
N THR A 40 -9.45 -3.10 -4.75
CA THR A 40 -10.00 -1.93 -4.06
C THR A 40 -11.04 -2.32 -3.02
N GLY A 41 -11.90 -3.31 -3.30
CA GLY A 41 -12.89 -3.80 -2.35
C GLY A 41 -12.30 -4.22 -1.00
N ALA A 42 -11.09 -4.78 -0.98
CA ALA A 42 -10.43 -5.24 0.25
C ALA A 42 -10.00 -4.11 1.21
N VAL A 43 -9.98 -2.86 0.73
CA VAL A 43 -9.54 -1.69 1.51
C VAL A 43 -10.63 -0.61 1.64
N ILE A 44 -11.82 -0.82 1.07
CA ILE A 44 -12.93 0.13 1.21
C ILE A 44 -13.27 0.33 2.70
N GLY A 45 -13.44 1.59 3.11
CA GLY A 45 -13.74 1.97 4.48
C GLY A 45 -12.56 1.85 5.46
N SER A 46 -11.37 1.46 5.00
CA SER A 46 -10.17 1.37 5.84
C SER A 46 -9.10 2.39 5.43
N ASN A 47 -8.18 2.66 6.36
CA ASN A 47 -7.03 3.51 6.13
C ASN A 47 -5.83 2.73 5.57
N ALA A 48 -6.04 1.48 5.12
CA ALA A 48 -4.98 0.64 4.59
C ALA A 48 -4.66 0.96 3.12
N ALA A 49 -3.41 0.68 2.73
CA ALA A 49 -2.97 0.55 1.35
C ALA A 49 -2.45 -0.86 1.12
N HIS A 50 -3.01 -1.58 0.14
CA HIS A 50 -2.49 -2.88 -0.29
C HIS A 50 -1.60 -2.68 -1.52
N ILE A 51 -0.39 -3.21 -1.47
CA ILE A 51 0.63 -3.05 -2.50
C ILE A 51 1.08 -4.41 -3.02
N ALA A 52 1.25 -4.55 -4.32
CA ALA A 52 1.97 -5.67 -4.94
C ALA A 52 3.00 -5.14 -5.95
N VAL A 53 4.09 -5.88 -6.12
CA VAL A 53 5.16 -5.57 -7.08
C VAL A 53 5.52 -6.80 -7.89
N ALA A 54 5.76 -6.60 -9.17
CA ALA A 54 6.18 -7.62 -10.12
C ALA A 54 7.15 -7.01 -11.15
N VAL A 55 7.92 -7.86 -11.83
CA VAL A 55 8.75 -7.45 -12.97
C VAL A 55 8.28 -8.23 -14.19
N ASP A 56 8.02 -7.50 -15.28
CA ASP A 56 7.94 -8.05 -16.62
C ASP A 56 9.36 -8.06 -17.20
N GLU A 57 9.95 -9.25 -17.31
CA GLU A 57 11.34 -9.42 -17.73
C GLU A 57 11.54 -9.12 -19.22
N ASP A 58 10.60 -9.53 -20.07
CA ASP A 58 10.63 -9.29 -21.52
C ASP A 58 10.54 -7.79 -21.82
N ALA A 59 9.67 -7.08 -21.10
CA ALA A 59 9.52 -5.63 -21.22
C ALA A 59 10.53 -4.83 -20.38
N GLN A 60 11.36 -5.48 -19.56
CA GLN A 60 12.28 -4.85 -18.60
C GLN A 60 11.58 -3.79 -17.75
N THR A 61 10.43 -4.13 -17.19
CA THR A 61 9.52 -3.16 -16.55
C THR A 61 9.09 -3.64 -15.17
N LEU A 62 9.35 -2.83 -14.14
CA LEU A 62 8.71 -2.95 -12.83
C LEU A 62 7.25 -2.52 -12.98
N VAL A 63 6.35 -3.31 -12.40
CA VAL A 63 4.95 -2.97 -12.22
C VAL A 63 4.66 -2.97 -10.73
N ALA A 64 4.25 -1.81 -10.21
CA ALA A 64 3.77 -1.65 -8.85
C ALA A 64 2.27 -1.33 -8.88
N LEU A 65 1.50 -2.05 -8.08
CA LEU A 65 0.05 -1.88 -7.95
C LEU A 65 -0.27 -1.42 -6.54
N ALA A 66 -1.14 -0.43 -6.41
CA ALA A 66 -1.62 0.06 -5.12
C ALA A 66 -3.15 0.22 -5.11
N ALA A 67 -3.80 -0.36 -4.11
CA ALA A 67 -5.19 -0.11 -3.79
C ALA A 67 -5.32 0.62 -2.46
N ILE A 68 -6.10 1.69 -2.48
CA ILE A 68 -6.54 2.46 -1.31
C ILE A 68 -8.04 2.74 -1.46
N ASP A 69 -8.70 3.01 -0.34
CA ASP A 69 -9.93 3.80 -0.36
C ASP A 69 -9.54 5.28 -0.60
N ASN A 70 -10.09 5.89 -1.65
CA ASN A 70 -9.75 7.26 -2.03
C ASN A 70 -10.30 8.31 -1.07
N LEU A 71 -11.37 8.01 -0.33
CA LEU A 71 -11.97 8.93 0.64
C LEU A 71 -11.38 8.74 2.04
N VAL A 72 -10.87 7.55 2.37
CA VAL A 72 -10.17 7.30 3.65
C VAL A 72 -8.68 7.58 3.50
N LYS A 73 -7.84 6.60 3.15
CA LYS A 73 -6.38 6.80 3.04
C LYS A 73 -6.00 7.83 1.98
N GLY A 74 -6.85 8.04 0.97
CA GLY A 74 -6.66 9.08 -0.04
C GLY A 74 -7.10 10.49 0.37
N THR A 75 -7.85 10.67 1.45
CA THR A 75 -8.34 12.00 1.87
C THR A 75 -8.52 12.11 3.40
N ALA A 76 -9.66 11.66 3.95
CA ALA A 76 -10.03 11.96 5.34
C ALA A 76 -9.23 11.14 6.36
N GLY A 77 -8.99 9.86 6.08
CA GLY A 77 -8.13 9.01 6.90
C GLY A 77 -6.69 9.52 6.94
N ALA A 78 -6.15 10.00 5.82
CA ALA A 78 -4.85 10.67 5.79
C ALA A 78 -4.82 11.96 6.64
N ALA A 79 -5.89 12.76 6.58
CA ALA A 79 -6.02 13.96 7.40
C ALA A 79 -6.05 13.62 8.89
N ILE A 80 -6.83 12.61 9.32
CA ILE A 80 -6.90 12.17 10.71
C ILE A 80 -5.58 11.54 11.18
N GLN A 81 -4.92 10.73 10.35
CA GLN A 81 -3.60 10.16 10.67
C GLN A 81 -2.58 11.26 10.94
N SER A 82 -2.56 12.29 10.09
CA SER A 82 -1.69 13.46 10.24
C SER A 82 -2.05 14.29 11.47
N MET A 83 -3.35 14.43 11.77
CA MET A 83 -3.85 15.11 12.97
C MET A 83 -3.42 14.36 14.24
N ASN A 84 -3.51 13.03 14.28
CA ASN A 84 -3.07 12.23 15.42
C ASN A 84 -1.60 12.53 15.75
N LEU A 85 -0.74 12.51 14.73
CA LEU A 85 0.67 12.88 14.87
C LEU A 85 0.85 14.33 15.36
N ALA A 86 0.12 15.28 14.77
CA ALA A 86 0.21 16.69 15.14
C ALA A 86 -0.21 16.98 16.59
N LEU A 87 -1.14 16.17 17.13
CA LEU A 87 -1.63 16.26 18.51
C LEU A 87 -0.84 15.37 19.49
N GLY A 88 0.13 14.59 19.01
CA GLY A 88 0.90 13.65 19.83
C GLY A 88 0.10 12.42 20.28
N TRP A 89 -0.97 12.09 19.58
CA TRP A 89 -1.78 10.89 19.81
C TRP A 89 -1.18 9.69 19.07
N PRO A 90 -1.53 8.45 19.46
CA PRO A 90 -1.19 7.28 18.66
C PRO A 90 -1.65 7.47 17.21
N GLU A 91 -0.73 7.29 16.26
CA GLU A 91 -0.98 7.52 14.84
C GLU A 91 -2.18 6.73 14.31
N THR A 92 -2.43 5.54 14.88
CA THR A 92 -3.48 4.61 14.46
C THR A 92 -4.86 4.88 15.05
N ASP A 93 -5.01 5.87 15.93
CA ASP A 93 -6.27 6.13 16.62
C ASP A 93 -7.40 6.48 15.64
N GLY A 94 -8.52 5.76 15.74
CA GLY A 94 -9.70 5.95 14.88
C GLY A 94 -9.54 5.44 13.44
N LEU A 95 -8.46 4.74 13.11
CA LEU A 95 -8.10 4.36 11.74
C LEU A 95 -7.93 2.85 11.59
N SER A 96 -9.00 2.16 11.17
CA SER A 96 -8.96 0.71 10.89
C SER A 96 -8.11 0.38 9.67
N VAL A 97 -7.43 -0.77 9.70
CA VAL A 97 -6.78 -1.39 8.53
C VAL A 97 -7.68 -2.41 7.81
N VAL A 98 -8.75 -2.86 8.48
CA VAL A 98 -9.66 -3.90 7.97
C VAL A 98 -10.70 -3.24 7.08
N GLY A 99 -10.68 -3.58 5.79
CA GLY A 99 -11.69 -3.14 4.83
C GLY A 99 -13.06 -3.78 5.06
N VAL A 100 -14.10 -3.07 4.65
CA VAL A 100 -15.49 -3.56 4.64
C VAL A 100 -15.77 -4.14 3.27
N ALA A 101 -15.56 -5.45 3.13
CA ALA A 101 -15.69 -6.20 1.89
C ALA A 101 -16.65 -7.39 2.03
N PRO A 102 -17.28 -7.87 0.94
CA PRO A 102 -17.68 -9.27 0.84
C PRO A 102 -16.46 -10.20 0.67
#